data_AF-A0A8X6UCF4-F1
#
_entry.id   AF-A0A8X6UCF4-F1
#
_cell.length_a   1.000
_cell.length_b   1.000
_cell.length_c   1.000
_cell.angle_alpha   90.00
_cell.angle_beta   90.00
_cell.angle_gamma   90.00
#
_symmetry.space_group_name_H-M   'P 1'
#
loop_
_entity.id
_entity.type
_entity.pdbx_description
1 polymer ?
#
loop_
_entity_poly.entity_id
_entity_poly.type
_entity_poly.pdbx_seq_one_letter_code
_entity_poly.pdbx_strand_id
1 'polypeptide(L)'
;MRRLKSTYTLLSGESSPSRQEVAAAYSNGGRPFQQFSWPQILSAESIPISSDVSDVSYFNSSTSHDEISQLQNVQNVLEHQHNLLKYDLWNNHEDIRSTEPTSLDISSTDSESCFGTISQFDDVVNPEPLQPCPIVTTYGSVTIMLRHMVRVDVSPEGAVYVQNFFGHSVAVISSSGEKSCIIHSNSRIYQDGQEVHLMTCQNRIAKICQRGIVFSSSSRSLAYLVDESGTKSTADRFLDLRGDYSFDVFYDQQEQFDYSLEKCYEMVRKTFHKSCQNGDDIWIIGGTQIKQDRYGNIEVSQDYRRRLITILPTISEVSVHTPYFSMTVGCYSKRYLTVQMDNRRITSGFCGLTVQNGSQKAGLDRNGKVVIF
;
A
#
# COMPACT_ATOMS: atom_id res chain seq x y z
N MET A 1 -40.72 52.31 -52.11
CA MET A 1 -39.81 52.22 -53.27
C MET A 1 -38.99 50.94 -53.16
N ARG A 2 -39.07 50.07 -54.19
CA ARG A 2 -38.16 48.97 -54.65
C ARG A 2 -37.43 48.16 -53.55
N ARG A 3 -37.70 46.88 -53.23
CA ARG A 3 -38.01 45.63 -53.98
C ARG A 3 -37.00 45.26 -55.10
N LEU A 4 -36.14 44.28 -54.83
CA LEU A 4 -35.54 43.28 -55.74
C LEU A 4 -35.34 42.03 -54.88
N LYS A 5 -35.94 40.86 -55.10
CA LYS A 5 -36.13 39.93 -56.24
C LYS A 5 -35.37 38.62 -55.96
N SER A 6 -36.18 37.59 -55.74
CA SER A 6 -35.95 36.15 -55.73
C SER A 6 -35.06 35.61 -56.86
N THR A 7 -34.32 34.53 -56.60
CA THR A 7 -34.12 33.42 -57.55
C THR A 7 -33.92 32.10 -56.79
N TYR A 8 -34.73 31.10 -57.14
CA TYR A 8 -34.68 29.70 -56.72
C TYR A 8 -33.82 28.89 -57.70
N THR A 9 -33.12 27.85 -57.22
CA THR A 9 -32.90 26.61 -57.98
C THR A 9 -32.89 25.40 -57.03
N LEU A 10 -33.83 24.49 -57.25
CA LEU A 10 -33.92 23.12 -56.72
C LEU A 10 -33.25 22.15 -57.73
N LEU A 11 -32.58 21.10 -57.25
CA LEU A 11 -32.36 19.75 -57.85
C LEU A 11 -31.62 18.92 -56.77
N SER A 12 -32.25 18.03 -55.99
CA SER A 12 -32.66 16.62 -56.24
C SER A 12 -31.53 15.64 -56.57
N GLY A 13 -31.45 14.53 -55.81
CA GLY A 13 -30.64 13.33 -56.05
C GLY A 13 -29.89 12.88 -54.78
N GLU A 14 -30.51 12.13 -53.87
CA GLU A 14 -30.47 10.64 -53.83
C GLU A 14 -29.07 10.03 -54.00
N SER A 15 -28.49 9.54 -52.91
CA SER A 15 -28.06 8.13 -52.76
C SER A 15 -27.23 7.95 -51.49
N SER A 16 -27.70 7.10 -50.58
CA SER A 16 -26.92 6.53 -49.49
C SER A 16 -25.72 5.72 -50.01
N PRO A 17 -24.64 5.60 -49.22
CA PRO A 17 -23.91 4.34 -49.18
C PRO A 17 -23.97 3.69 -47.80
N SER A 18 -24.54 2.51 -47.83
CA SER A 18 -24.26 1.32 -47.02
C SER A 18 -23.00 1.36 -46.14
N ARG A 19 -23.27 1.23 -44.83
CA ARG A 19 -22.77 0.19 -43.94
C ARG A 19 -21.84 -0.85 -44.61
N GLN A 20 -20.53 -0.71 -44.42
CA GLN A 20 -19.59 -1.83 -44.41
C GLN A 20 -18.35 -1.45 -43.59
N GLU A 21 -18.11 -2.26 -42.56
CA GLU A 21 -16.83 -2.67 -41.99
C GLU A 21 -15.63 -1.72 -42.08
N VAL A 22 -15.25 -1.14 -40.94
CA VAL A 22 -13.84 -1.16 -40.48
C VAL A 22 -13.85 -1.36 -38.97
N ALA A 23 -13.79 -2.62 -38.55
CA ALA A 23 -13.34 -2.99 -37.22
C ALA A 23 -11.84 -2.68 -37.14
N ALA A 24 -11.49 -1.54 -36.55
CA ALA A 24 -10.13 -1.29 -36.10
C ALA A 24 -9.91 -2.09 -34.81
N ALA A 25 -9.40 -3.31 -34.98
CA ALA A 25 -8.85 -4.11 -33.91
C ALA A 25 -7.62 -3.39 -33.34
N TYR A 26 -7.79 -2.68 -32.23
CA TYR A 26 -6.68 -2.46 -31.30
C TYR A 26 -6.57 -3.71 -30.43
N SER A 27 -5.76 -4.64 -30.92
CA SER A 27 -5.18 -5.72 -30.13
C SER A 27 -4.20 -5.13 -29.12
N ASN A 28 -4.70 -4.71 -27.95
CA ASN A 28 -3.85 -4.64 -26.76
C ASN A 28 -4.04 -5.96 -26.02
N GLY A 29 -3.02 -6.81 -26.12
CA GLY A 29 -2.95 -8.11 -25.49
C GLY A 29 -3.14 -7.98 -23.99
N GLY A 30 -4.34 -8.30 -23.52
CA GLY A 30 -4.55 -8.77 -22.17
C GLY A 30 -3.69 -10.01 -22.01
N ARG A 31 -2.57 -9.89 -21.29
CA ARG A 31 -1.90 -11.06 -20.76
C ARG A 31 -2.94 -11.81 -19.93
N PRO A 32 -3.15 -13.12 -20.14
CA PRO A 32 -3.98 -13.88 -19.21
C PRO A 32 -3.34 -13.75 -17.83
N PHE A 33 -4.16 -13.49 -16.81
CA PHE A 33 -3.79 -13.56 -15.41
C PHE A 33 -2.97 -14.84 -15.19
N GLN A 34 -1.65 -14.70 -15.06
CA GLN A 34 -0.85 -15.73 -14.43
C GLN A 34 -1.20 -15.62 -12.96
N GLN A 35 -2.10 -16.51 -12.53
CA GLN A 35 -2.16 -16.92 -11.15
C GLN A 35 -0.75 -17.39 -10.80
N PHE A 36 0.02 -16.54 -10.12
CA PHE A 36 1.32 -16.92 -9.58
C PHE A 36 1.06 -17.97 -8.49
N SER A 37 1.08 -19.24 -8.89
CA SER A 37 1.28 -20.35 -7.98
C SER A 37 2.76 -20.37 -7.62
N TRP A 38 3.07 -20.21 -6.33
CA TRP A 38 4.41 -20.34 -5.78
C TRP A 38 5.08 -21.66 -6.22
N PRO A 39 6.33 -21.66 -6.68
CA PRO A 39 7.14 -22.88 -6.73
C PRO A 39 7.69 -23.21 -5.33
N GLN A 40 7.79 -24.51 -5.04
CA GLN A 40 8.47 -25.03 -3.86
C GLN A 40 9.98 -24.76 -3.93
N ILE A 41 10.59 -24.47 -2.77
CA ILE A 41 12.02 -24.16 -2.61
C ILE A 41 12.88 -25.38 -2.96
N LEU A 42 13.91 -25.16 -3.77
CA LEU A 42 15.03 -26.10 -3.95
C LEU A 42 15.88 -26.12 -2.67
N SER A 43 16.10 -27.31 -2.12
CA SER A 43 17.04 -27.54 -1.03
C SER A 43 18.47 -27.13 -1.42
N ALA A 44 19.27 -26.72 -0.43
CA ALA A 44 20.64 -26.25 -0.57
C ALA A 44 21.67 -27.30 -1.09
N GLU A 45 21.23 -28.39 -1.72
CA GLU A 45 22.10 -29.47 -2.22
C GLU A 45 22.34 -29.43 -3.73
N SER A 46 21.74 -28.51 -4.48
CA SER A 46 21.94 -28.42 -5.94
C SER A 46 22.79 -27.21 -6.34
N ILE A 47 24.10 -27.28 -6.06
CA ILE A 47 25.11 -26.43 -6.70
C ILE A 47 25.93 -27.33 -7.64
N PRO A 48 26.02 -27.08 -8.95
CA PRO A 48 26.94 -27.81 -9.81
C PRO A 48 28.37 -27.41 -9.47
N ILE A 49 29.15 -28.39 -9.01
CA ILE A 49 30.59 -28.24 -8.77
C ILE A 49 31.28 -28.13 -10.14
N SER A 50 31.77 -26.94 -10.45
CA SER A 50 32.76 -26.74 -11.51
C SER A 50 34.13 -26.56 -10.85
N SER A 51 35.00 -27.54 -11.04
CA SER A 51 36.42 -27.50 -10.69
C SER A 51 37.16 -26.64 -11.70
N ASP A 52 37.80 -25.55 -11.26
CA ASP A 52 39.26 -25.36 -11.38
C ASP A 52 39.76 -23.94 -11.02
N VAL A 53 40.81 -23.94 -10.19
CA VAL A 53 41.93 -22.97 -10.07
C VAL A 53 41.84 -21.77 -9.08
N SER A 54 42.52 -22.02 -7.94
CA SER A 54 43.46 -21.23 -7.10
C SER A 54 43.08 -19.93 -6.36
N ASP A 55 43.09 -20.09 -5.02
CA ASP A 55 43.78 -19.31 -3.97
C ASP A 55 43.74 -17.78 -4.00
N VAL A 56 42.83 -17.20 -3.20
CA VAL A 56 43.14 -16.06 -2.31
C VAL A 56 42.35 -16.23 -1.00
N SER A 57 43.07 -16.43 0.09
CA SER A 57 42.54 -16.50 1.46
C SER A 57 42.29 -15.12 2.05
N TYR A 58 41.07 -14.80 2.50
CA TYR A 58 40.84 -13.89 3.64
C TYR A 58 39.51 -14.21 4.36
N PHE A 59 39.65 -14.42 5.68
CA PHE A 59 38.65 -14.51 6.75
C PHE A 59 37.55 -15.59 6.69
N ASN A 60 37.82 -16.69 7.42
CA ASN A 60 36.81 -17.54 8.04
C ASN A 60 36.00 -16.72 9.05
N SER A 61 34.72 -16.49 8.79
CA SER A 61 33.71 -16.43 9.85
C SER A 61 33.07 -17.82 9.94
N SER A 62 33.39 -18.53 11.01
CA SER A 62 32.67 -19.74 11.40
C SER A 62 31.23 -19.35 11.76
N THR A 63 30.33 -19.47 10.78
CA THR A 63 28.87 -19.42 11.01
C THR A 63 28.52 -20.71 11.74
N SER A 64 28.10 -20.59 13.00
CA SER A 64 27.65 -21.72 13.79
C SER A 64 26.32 -22.23 13.23
N HIS A 65 26.09 -23.54 13.38
CA HIS A 65 24.89 -24.24 12.91
C HIS A 65 23.56 -23.66 13.47
N ASP A 66 23.65 -22.84 14.53
CA ASP A 66 22.53 -22.18 15.19
C ASP A 66 22.05 -20.92 14.45
N GLU A 67 22.92 -20.18 13.76
CA GLU A 67 22.53 -18.96 13.01
C GLU A 67 21.72 -19.30 11.74
N ILE A 68 22.03 -20.41 11.08
CA ILE A 68 21.29 -20.92 9.91
C ILE A 68 19.88 -21.37 10.30
N SER A 69 19.74 -21.99 11.46
CA SER A 69 18.45 -22.44 12.00
C SER A 69 17.56 -21.27 12.42
N GLN A 70 18.15 -20.15 12.89
CA GLN A 70 17.41 -18.93 13.24
C GLN A 70 16.92 -18.17 12.00
N LEU A 71 17.73 -18.07 10.94
CA LEU A 71 17.32 -17.46 9.67
C LEU A 71 16.16 -18.23 9.01
N GLN A 72 16.21 -19.57 9.03
CA GLN A 72 15.12 -20.42 8.55
C GLN A 72 13.83 -20.23 9.36
N ASN A 73 13.93 -20.07 10.68
CA ASN A 73 12.75 -19.82 11.52
C ASN A 73 12.10 -18.45 11.25
N VAL A 74 12.89 -17.40 11.05
CA VAL A 74 12.36 -16.07 10.67
C VAL A 74 11.68 -16.15 9.29
N GLN A 75 12.27 -16.88 8.34
CA GLN A 75 11.73 -17.06 7.00
C GLN A 75 10.42 -17.87 6.99
N ASN A 76 10.33 -18.93 7.79
CA ASN A 76 9.11 -19.73 7.95
C ASN A 76 7.97 -18.94 8.63
N VAL A 77 8.29 -18.06 9.59
CA VAL A 77 7.30 -17.16 10.21
C VAL A 77 6.79 -16.13 9.20
N LEU A 78 7.67 -15.60 8.34
CA LEU A 78 7.29 -14.66 7.28
C LEU A 78 6.37 -15.30 6.24
N GLU A 79 6.61 -16.56 5.85
CA GLU A 79 5.73 -17.31 4.93
C GLU A 79 4.38 -17.68 5.57
N HIS A 80 4.36 -18.08 6.84
CA HIS A 80 3.13 -18.43 7.54
C HIS A 80 2.21 -17.22 7.78
N GLN A 81 2.78 -16.05 8.11
CA GLN A 81 2.01 -14.82 8.32
C GLN A 81 1.45 -14.22 7.03
N HIS A 82 2.10 -14.46 5.88
CA HIS A 82 1.60 -14.03 4.58
C HIS A 82 0.34 -14.81 4.16
N ASN A 83 0.27 -16.10 4.46
CA ASN A 83 -0.92 -16.93 4.16
C ASN A 83 -2.16 -16.53 4.98
N LEU A 84 -2.00 -15.90 6.15
CA LEU A 84 -3.12 -15.45 6.97
C LEU A 84 -3.83 -14.21 6.39
N LEU A 85 -3.17 -13.42 5.55
CA LEU A 85 -3.76 -12.24 4.88
C LEU A 85 -4.55 -12.57 3.61
N LYS A 86 -4.51 -13.82 3.14
CA LYS A 86 -5.46 -14.33 2.13
C LYS A 86 -6.90 -14.44 2.66
N TYR A 87 -7.12 -14.26 3.97
CA TYR A 87 -8.46 -14.12 4.51
C TYR A 87 -9.04 -12.75 4.15
N ASP A 88 -9.80 -12.73 3.06
CA ASP A 88 -10.65 -11.63 2.62
C ASP A 88 -11.65 -11.21 3.72
N LEU A 89 -11.23 -10.29 4.60
CA LEU A 89 -12.14 -9.57 5.51
C LEU A 89 -13.24 -8.80 4.76
N TRP A 90 -13.08 -8.61 3.44
CA TRP A 90 -14.05 -7.95 2.57
C TRP A 90 -15.17 -8.86 2.06
N ASN A 91 -15.03 -10.19 2.12
CA ASN A 91 -16.06 -11.12 1.63
C ASN A 91 -17.09 -11.50 2.70
N ASN A 92 -16.85 -11.20 3.98
CA ASN A 92 -17.68 -11.70 5.10
C ASN A 92 -18.55 -10.63 5.79
N HIS A 93 -18.83 -9.49 5.16
CA HIS A 93 -19.43 -8.35 5.85
C HIS A 93 -20.97 -8.33 5.94
N GLU A 94 -21.67 -9.45 5.74
CA GLU A 94 -23.15 -9.48 5.90
C GLU A 94 -23.65 -9.53 7.36
N ASP A 95 -22.83 -9.83 8.38
CA ASP A 95 -23.37 -10.10 9.74
C ASP A 95 -22.61 -9.47 10.92
N ILE A 96 -22.45 -8.14 10.97
CA ILE A 96 -22.11 -7.47 12.26
C ILE A 96 -23.07 -6.32 12.53
N ARG A 97 -24.19 -6.66 13.18
CA ARG A 97 -24.98 -5.69 13.95
C ARG A 97 -24.23 -5.34 15.23
N SER A 98 -24.21 -4.04 15.50
CA SER A 98 -23.64 -3.34 16.64
C SER A 98 -23.92 -3.98 18.01
N THR A 99 -22.86 -4.14 18.81
CA THR A 99 -22.93 -4.07 20.27
C THR A 99 -21.84 -3.11 20.76
N GLU A 100 -22.27 -2.01 21.37
CA GLU A 100 -21.42 -1.05 22.07
C GLU A 100 -20.80 -1.70 23.33
N PRO A 101 -19.53 -1.43 23.67
CA PRO A 101 -19.02 -1.79 24.98
C PRO A 101 -19.32 -0.66 25.98
N THR A 102 -20.13 -1.02 26.98
CA THR A 102 -20.37 -0.27 28.22
C THR A 102 -19.07 -0.01 28.99
N SER A 103 -18.99 1.20 29.56
CA SER A 103 -17.98 1.71 30.48
C SER A 103 -17.70 0.80 31.67
N LEU A 104 -16.42 0.65 32.02
CA LEU A 104 -16.01 0.16 33.35
C LEU A 104 -14.98 1.11 33.96
N ASP A 105 -15.40 1.70 35.08
CA ASP A 105 -14.60 2.44 36.05
C ASP A 105 -13.54 1.54 36.69
N ILE A 106 -12.34 2.07 36.93
CA ILE A 106 -11.37 1.46 37.84
C ILE A 106 -10.93 2.52 38.85
N SER A 107 -11.45 2.39 40.07
CA SER A 107 -10.97 3.09 41.26
C SER A 107 -9.76 2.38 41.87
N SER A 108 -8.81 3.18 42.33
CA SER A 108 -7.62 2.83 43.11
C SER A 108 -7.94 2.31 44.52
N THR A 109 -7.18 1.33 45.00
CA THR A 109 -6.81 1.18 46.42
C THR A 109 -5.54 0.34 46.59
N ASP A 110 -4.63 0.85 47.42
CA ASP A 110 -3.38 0.25 47.91
C ASP A 110 -3.60 -0.91 48.91
N SER A 111 -2.61 -1.82 49.06
CA SER A 111 -1.88 -2.14 50.33
C SER A 111 -1.16 -3.51 50.36
N GLU A 112 0.17 -3.43 50.50
CA GLU A 112 1.19 -4.15 51.31
C GLU A 112 1.18 -5.67 51.69
N SER A 113 2.39 -6.27 51.51
CA SER A 113 3.13 -7.25 52.37
C SER A 113 2.75 -8.75 52.35
N CYS A 114 3.61 -9.79 52.52
CA CYS A 114 5.08 -9.96 52.67
C CYS A 114 5.46 -11.48 52.56
N PHE A 115 6.77 -11.76 52.44
CA PHE A 115 7.55 -13.02 52.67
C PHE A 115 7.73 -14.10 51.56
N GLY A 116 8.87 -14.00 50.86
CA GLY A 116 10.05 -14.88 51.00
C GLY A 116 10.05 -16.30 50.40
N THR A 117 10.92 -16.55 49.40
CA THR A 117 11.92 -17.65 49.38
C THR A 117 12.96 -17.37 48.29
N ILE A 118 14.23 -17.51 48.67
CA ILE A 118 15.43 -17.38 47.83
C ILE A 118 15.59 -18.65 46.99
N SER A 119 15.71 -18.52 45.67
CA SER A 119 16.49 -19.46 44.86
C SER A 119 17.39 -18.66 43.93
N GLN A 120 18.70 -18.78 44.16
CA GLN A 120 19.73 -18.40 43.21
C GLN A 120 19.47 -19.13 41.89
N PHE A 121 19.24 -18.37 40.83
CA PHE A 121 19.47 -18.83 39.46
C PHE A 121 20.55 -17.93 38.89
N ASP A 122 21.57 -18.59 38.36
CA ASP A 122 22.75 -18.03 37.73
C ASP A 122 22.40 -16.90 36.75
N ASP A 123 23.32 -15.93 36.66
CA ASP A 123 23.33 -14.86 35.66
C ASP A 123 23.18 -15.44 34.24
N VAL A 124 21.93 -15.61 33.80
CA VAL A 124 21.60 -15.75 32.38
C VAL A 124 21.88 -14.39 31.79
N VAL A 125 23.01 -14.27 31.11
CA VAL A 125 23.28 -13.20 30.14
C VAL A 125 22.04 -13.13 29.26
N ASN A 126 21.20 -12.13 29.55
CA ASN A 126 19.99 -11.88 28.80
C ASN A 126 20.47 -11.59 27.38
N PRO A 127 20.19 -12.45 26.37
CA PRO A 127 20.65 -12.18 25.03
C PRO A 127 20.10 -10.82 24.65
N GLU A 128 20.98 -9.89 24.27
CA GLU A 128 20.52 -8.60 23.76
C GLU A 128 19.41 -8.85 22.75
N PRO A 129 18.29 -8.10 22.80
CA PRO A 129 17.21 -8.29 21.85
C PRO A 129 17.81 -8.22 20.45
N LEU A 130 17.64 -9.30 19.68
CA LEU A 130 18.17 -9.45 18.32
C LEU A 130 17.87 -8.17 17.56
N GLN A 131 18.93 -7.41 17.25
CA GLN A 131 18.76 -6.16 16.51
C GLN A 131 18.14 -6.48 15.15
N PRO A 132 17.21 -5.64 14.65
CA PRO A 132 16.69 -5.77 13.30
C PRO A 132 17.85 -5.92 12.33
N CYS A 133 17.83 -6.93 11.46
CA CYS A 133 18.87 -7.15 10.48
C CYS A 133 18.25 -7.13 9.08
N PRO A 134 18.75 -6.31 8.14
CA PRO A 134 18.36 -6.36 6.74
C PRO A 134 18.78 -7.70 6.11
N ILE A 135 17.87 -8.35 5.39
CA ILE A 135 18.09 -9.65 4.74
C ILE A 135 17.70 -9.54 3.27
N VAL A 136 18.45 -10.21 2.39
CA VAL A 136 18.10 -10.32 0.96
C VAL A 136 17.04 -11.40 0.78
N THR A 137 15.95 -11.07 0.09
CA THR A 137 14.88 -12.02 -0.24
C THR A 137 15.18 -12.76 -1.54
N THR A 138 14.56 -13.93 -1.73
CA THR A 138 14.61 -14.70 -2.98
C THR A 138 13.86 -14.04 -4.13
N TYR A 139 13.26 -12.87 -3.94
CA TYR A 139 12.49 -12.14 -4.96
C TYR A 139 13.19 -10.84 -5.39
N GLY A 140 14.47 -10.67 -5.02
CA GLY A 140 15.26 -9.48 -5.41
C GLY A 140 14.87 -8.23 -4.65
N SER A 141 14.75 -8.32 -3.32
CA SER A 141 14.55 -7.16 -2.44
C SER A 141 15.32 -7.32 -1.13
N VAL A 142 15.50 -6.23 -0.39
CA VAL A 142 16.05 -6.24 0.96
C VAL A 142 14.90 -6.01 1.95
N THR A 143 14.67 -6.96 2.85
CA THR A 143 13.65 -6.89 3.91
C THR A 143 14.29 -6.53 5.25
N ILE A 144 13.58 -5.75 6.07
CA ILE A 144 13.89 -5.58 7.50
C ILE A 144 12.61 -5.69 8.33
N MET A 145 12.67 -6.42 9.43
CA MET A 145 11.60 -6.52 10.41
C MET A 145 11.85 -5.54 11.56
N LEU A 146 10.92 -4.62 11.78
CA LEU A 146 10.97 -3.59 12.81
C LEU A 146 10.12 -3.97 14.03
N ARG A 147 10.17 -3.16 15.09
CA ARG A 147 9.28 -3.33 16.25
C ARG A 147 7.81 -3.24 15.81
N HIS A 148 6.92 -3.81 16.61
CA HIS A 148 5.47 -3.88 16.34
C HIS A 148 5.12 -4.66 15.07
N MET A 149 5.95 -5.64 14.69
CA MET A 149 5.70 -6.51 13.54
C MET A 149 5.38 -5.67 12.29
N VAL A 150 6.29 -4.76 11.96
CA VAL A 150 6.22 -4.02 10.70
C VAL A 150 7.41 -4.41 9.85
N ARG A 151 7.11 -4.97 8.68
CA ARG A 151 8.11 -5.34 7.68
C ARG A 151 8.25 -4.22 6.66
N VAL A 152 9.47 -3.90 6.29
CA VAL A 152 9.79 -3.00 5.18
C VAL A 152 10.64 -3.75 4.19
N ASP A 153 10.16 -3.84 2.95
CA ASP A 153 10.88 -4.40 1.81
C ASP A 153 11.30 -3.24 0.88
N VAL A 154 12.56 -3.23 0.46
CA VAL A 154 13.14 -2.21 -0.42
C VAL A 154 13.72 -2.90 -1.66
N SER A 155 13.27 -2.51 -2.85
CA SER A 155 13.84 -3.01 -4.09
C SER A 155 15.15 -2.28 -4.45
N PRO A 156 16.03 -2.88 -5.27
CA PRO A 156 17.22 -2.19 -5.80
C PRO A 156 16.95 -0.91 -6.57
N GLU A 157 15.79 -0.83 -7.22
CA GLU A 157 15.31 0.32 -7.97
C GLU A 157 14.70 1.40 -7.05
N GLY A 158 14.60 1.12 -5.75
CA GLY A 158 14.05 2.03 -4.76
C GLY A 158 12.53 2.00 -4.68
N ALA A 159 11.86 0.93 -5.08
CA ALA A 159 10.47 0.70 -4.67
C ALA A 159 10.44 0.33 -3.17
N VAL A 160 9.35 0.69 -2.49
CA VAL A 160 9.19 0.46 -1.05
C VAL A 160 7.85 -0.20 -0.79
N TYR A 161 7.87 -1.30 -0.05
CA TYR A 161 6.69 -2.02 0.42
C TYR A 161 6.74 -2.09 1.95
N VAL A 162 5.66 -1.68 2.61
CA VAL A 162 5.55 -1.67 4.07
C VAL A 162 4.32 -2.45 4.48
N GLN A 163 4.51 -3.46 5.33
CA GLN A 163 3.44 -4.29 5.85
C GLN A 163 3.38 -4.19 7.36
N ASN A 164 2.25 -3.71 7.87
CA ASN A 164 1.91 -3.70 9.28
C ASN A 164 1.03 -4.92 9.57
N PHE A 165 1.61 -5.93 10.22
CA PHE A 165 0.89 -7.19 10.49
C PHE A 165 -0.27 -6.98 11.47
N PHE A 166 -0.07 -6.20 12.55
CA PHE A 166 -1.13 -5.96 13.53
C PHE A 166 -2.27 -5.09 13.00
N GLY A 167 -1.96 -4.07 12.20
CA GLY A 167 -2.98 -3.22 11.57
C GLY A 167 -3.65 -3.84 10.34
N HIS A 168 -3.21 -5.03 9.92
CA HIS A 168 -3.64 -5.69 8.68
C HIS A 168 -3.61 -4.73 7.49
N SER A 169 -2.50 -4.00 7.34
CA SER A 169 -2.38 -2.94 6.36
C SER A 169 -1.07 -2.97 5.61
N VAL A 170 -1.14 -2.63 4.33
CA VAL A 170 -0.01 -2.56 3.41
C VAL A 170 0.01 -1.18 2.77
N ALA A 171 1.21 -0.61 2.64
CA ALA A 171 1.48 0.61 1.89
C ALA A 171 2.65 0.38 0.96
N VAL A 172 2.52 0.79 -0.30
CA VAL A 172 3.55 0.59 -1.32
C VAL A 172 3.72 1.86 -2.15
N ILE A 173 4.96 2.19 -2.49
CA ILE A 173 5.32 3.20 -3.48
C ILE A 173 6.28 2.56 -4.49
N SER A 174 6.04 2.76 -5.78
CA SER A 174 6.94 2.29 -6.85
C SER A 174 8.27 3.05 -6.85
N SER A 175 9.26 2.51 -7.58
CA SER A 175 10.57 3.14 -7.79
C SER A 175 10.49 4.57 -8.36
N SER A 176 9.51 4.85 -9.22
CA SER A 176 9.28 6.17 -9.80
C SER A 176 8.45 7.11 -8.92
N GLY A 177 7.67 6.57 -7.98
CA GLY A 177 6.65 7.31 -7.23
C GLY A 177 5.38 7.65 -8.02
N GLU A 178 5.28 7.19 -9.28
CA GLU A 178 4.09 7.37 -10.11
C GLU A 178 2.96 6.44 -9.69
N LYS A 179 3.28 5.27 -9.13
CA LYS A 179 2.29 4.32 -8.60
C LYS A 179 2.45 4.17 -7.10
N SER A 180 1.32 4.06 -6.42
CA SER A 180 1.29 3.75 -4.99
C SER A 180 -0.03 3.10 -4.62
N CYS A 181 -0.07 2.37 -3.52
CA CYS A 181 -1.32 1.85 -2.99
C CYS A 181 -1.33 1.76 -1.47
N ILE A 182 -2.52 1.88 -0.90
CA ILE A 182 -2.81 1.54 0.50
C ILE A 182 -3.88 0.45 0.50
N ILE A 183 -3.59 -0.66 1.16
CA ILE A 183 -4.57 -1.69 1.50
C ILE A 183 -4.74 -1.62 3.01
N HIS A 184 -5.94 -1.29 3.46
CA HIS A 184 -6.26 -1.19 4.87
C HIS A 184 -7.67 -1.72 5.11
N SER A 185 -7.93 -2.27 6.30
CA SER A 185 -9.25 -2.81 6.67
C SER A 185 -10.40 -1.81 6.42
N ASN A 186 -10.15 -0.53 6.67
CA ASN A 186 -11.13 0.55 6.43
C ASN A 186 -11.31 0.93 4.95
N SER A 187 -10.23 1.01 4.18
CA SER A 187 -10.25 1.55 2.81
C SER A 187 -9.09 1.02 1.99
N ARG A 188 -9.29 0.96 0.68
CA ARG A 188 -8.25 0.66 -0.30
C ARG A 188 -8.10 1.84 -1.25
N ILE A 189 -6.86 2.18 -1.57
CA ILE A 189 -6.50 3.29 -2.45
C ILE A 189 -5.43 2.82 -3.42
N TYR A 190 -5.57 3.17 -4.68
CA TYR A 190 -4.60 2.90 -5.73
C TYR A 190 -4.37 4.16 -6.54
N GLN A 191 -3.12 4.57 -6.66
CA GLN A 191 -2.64 5.68 -7.48
C GLN A 191 -1.94 5.15 -8.72
N ASP A 192 -2.26 5.74 -9.88
CA ASP A 192 -1.51 5.56 -11.12
C ASP A 192 -1.31 6.93 -11.80
N GLY A 193 -0.08 7.44 -11.75
CA GLY A 193 0.27 8.78 -12.17
C GLY A 193 -0.53 9.84 -11.42
N GLN A 194 -1.33 10.61 -12.16
CA GLN A 194 -2.21 11.68 -11.66
C GLN A 194 -3.67 11.22 -11.42
N GLU A 195 -3.93 9.92 -11.52
CA GLU A 195 -5.22 9.34 -11.18
C GLU A 195 -5.12 8.60 -9.85
N VAL A 196 -6.19 8.69 -9.06
CA VAL A 196 -6.33 7.89 -7.84
C VAL A 196 -7.71 7.30 -7.78
N HIS A 197 -7.79 6.02 -7.44
CA HIS A 197 -9.01 5.29 -7.18
C HIS A 197 -9.06 4.95 -5.69
N LEU A 198 -10.26 5.01 -5.11
CA LEU A 198 -10.47 4.58 -3.74
C LEU A 198 -11.79 3.85 -3.55
N MET A 199 -11.79 2.97 -2.56
CA MET A 199 -12.94 2.20 -2.12
C MET A 199 -12.92 2.11 -0.59
N THR A 200 -14.01 2.49 0.07
CA THR A 200 -14.16 2.38 1.53
C THR A 200 -14.98 1.14 1.90
N CYS A 201 -14.76 0.59 3.09
CA CYS A 201 -15.49 -0.58 3.61
C CYS A 201 -17.02 -0.36 3.68
N GLN A 202 -17.49 0.88 3.69
CA GLN A 202 -18.92 1.23 3.56
C GLN A 202 -19.39 1.31 2.10
N ASN A 203 -18.70 0.65 1.17
CA ASN A 203 -19.13 0.54 -0.22
C ASN A 203 -19.28 1.91 -0.91
N ARG A 204 -18.37 2.84 -0.58
CA ARG A 204 -18.26 4.14 -1.23
C ARG A 204 -17.01 4.13 -2.10
N ILE A 205 -17.19 4.55 -3.35
CA ILE A 205 -16.12 4.54 -4.35
C ILE A 205 -15.94 5.94 -4.90
N ALA A 206 -14.70 6.32 -5.13
CA ALA A 206 -14.38 7.58 -5.78
C ALA A 206 -13.10 7.47 -6.59
N LYS A 207 -12.92 8.40 -7.53
CA LYS A 207 -11.67 8.60 -8.22
C LYS A 207 -11.40 10.07 -8.49
N ILE A 208 -10.13 10.48 -8.37
CA ILE A 208 -9.66 11.76 -8.91
C ILE A 208 -9.08 11.46 -10.28
N CYS A 209 -9.57 12.16 -11.30
CA CYS A 209 -9.14 12.04 -12.70
C CYS A 209 -9.02 13.44 -13.30
N GLN A 210 -8.43 13.61 -14.49
CA GLN A 210 -8.21 14.93 -15.08
C GLN A 210 -9.47 15.83 -15.07
N ARG A 211 -10.63 15.24 -15.37
CA ARG A 211 -11.93 15.94 -15.45
C ARG A 211 -12.48 16.43 -14.10
N GLY A 212 -12.05 15.85 -12.99
CA GLY A 212 -12.53 16.20 -11.65
C GLY A 212 -12.60 14.99 -10.73
N ILE A 213 -13.53 15.03 -9.77
CA ILE A 213 -13.73 13.92 -8.84
C ILE A 213 -15.03 13.20 -9.16
N VAL A 214 -14.92 11.91 -9.46
CA VAL A 214 -16.08 11.05 -9.71
C VAL A 214 -16.32 10.19 -8.49
N PHE A 215 -17.56 10.10 -8.01
CA PHE A 215 -17.89 9.32 -6.83
C PHE A 215 -19.25 8.64 -6.96
N SER A 216 -19.42 7.52 -6.25
CA SER A 216 -20.65 6.76 -6.20
C SER A 216 -20.70 5.90 -4.93
N SER A 217 -21.87 5.35 -4.62
CA SER A 217 -21.99 4.21 -3.71
C SER A 217 -22.11 2.96 -4.57
N SER A 218 -21.34 1.91 -4.28
CA SER A 218 -21.39 0.65 -5.04
C SER A 218 -22.77 -0.04 -4.96
N SER A 219 -23.61 0.34 -3.99
CA SER A 219 -25.01 -0.09 -3.90
C SER A 219 -25.95 0.60 -4.90
N ARG A 220 -25.46 1.55 -5.70
CA ARG A 220 -26.27 2.40 -6.59
C ARG A 220 -25.68 2.45 -7.99
N SER A 221 -26.57 2.62 -8.97
CA SER A 221 -26.20 2.66 -10.39
C SER A 221 -25.68 4.01 -10.87
N LEU A 222 -25.90 5.09 -10.11
CA LEU A 222 -25.58 6.44 -10.55
C LEU A 222 -24.23 6.91 -9.99
N ALA A 223 -23.39 7.48 -10.86
CA ALA A 223 -22.18 8.17 -10.48
C ALA A 223 -22.35 9.68 -10.61
N TYR A 224 -21.58 10.43 -9.83
CA TYR A 224 -21.58 11.88 -9.82
C TYR A 224 -20.18 12.40 -10.07
N LEU A 225 -20.07 13.47 -10.83
CA LEU A 225 -18.83 14.19 -11.11
C LEU A 225 -18.90 15.57 -10.47
N VAL A 226 -17.87 15.94 -9.73
CA VAL A 226 -17.61 17.31 -9.29
C VAL A 226 -16.45 17.89 -10.10
N ASP A 227 -16.77 18.84 -10.94
CA ASP A 227 -15.80 19.64 -11.68
C ASP A 227 -16.02 21.13 -11.44
N GLU A 228 -15.29 21.98 -12.15
CA GLU A 228 -15.37 23.44 -12.02
C GLU A 228 -16.78 23.99 -12.33
N SER A 229 -17.58 23.27 -13.12
CA SER A 229 -18.97 23.64 -13.45
C SER A 229 -19.98 23.24 -12.38
N GLY A 230 -19.57 22.47 -11.37
CA GLY A 230 -20.41 22.00 -10.28
C GLY A 230 -20.60 20.48 -10.29
N THR A 231 -21.70 20.03 -9.68
CA THR A 231 -22.01 18.60 -9.52
C THR A 231 -23.00 18.13 -10.57
N LYS A 232 -22.66 17.08 -11.30
CA LYS A 232 -23.52 16.48 -12.33
C LYS A 232 -23.53 14.96 -12.26
N SER A 233 -24.63 14.34 -12.68
CA SER A 233 -24.68 12.90 -12.90
C SER A 233 -23.81 12.50 -14.08
N THR A 234 -23.15 11.36 -13.99
CA THR A 234 -22.30 10.83 -15.05
C THR A 234 -22.37 9.30 -15.10
N ALA A 235 -21.96 8.73 -16.22
CA ALA A 235 -21.65 7.32 -16.35
C ALA A 235 -20.13 7.17 -16.38
N ASP A 236 -19.57 6.45 -15.42
CA ASP A 236 -18.14 6.23 -15.34
C ASP A 236 -17.84 4.83 -14.78
N ARG A 237 -16.66 4.32 -15.07
CA ARG A 237 -16.16 3.04 -14.56
C ARG A 237 -15.17 3.29 -13.43
N PHE A 238 -15.26 2.45 -12.41
CA PHE A 238 -14.33 2.43 -11.29
C PHE A 238 -13.48 1.17 -11.39
N LEU A 239 -12.20 1.31 -11.03
CA LEU A 239 -11.31 0.17 -10.84
C LEU A 239 -11.80 -0.64 -9.63
N ASP A 240 -11.85 -1.97 -9.78
CA ASP A 240 -12.21 -2.85 -8.67
C ASP A 240 -11.02 -3.02 -7.73
N LEU A 241 -11.03 -2.29 -6.62
CA LEU A 241 -9.96 -2.32 -5.64
C LEU A 241 -10.04 -3.50 -4.66
N ARG A 242 -10.93 -4.48 -4.86
CA ARG A 242 -10.98 -5.68 -4.01
C ARG A 242 -9.73 -6.55 -4.15
N GLY A 243 -9.10 -6.54 -5.32
CA GLY A 243 -7.82 -7.20 -5.56
C GLY A 243 -6.66 -6.62 -4.74
N ASP A 244 -5.58 -7.38 -4.65
CA ASP A 244 -4.31 -6.93 -4.09
C ASP A 244 -3.42 -6.39 -5.22
N TYR A 245 -3.21 -5.07 -5.22
CA TYR A 245 -2.36 -4.37 -6.19
C TYR A 245 -0.95 -4.09 -5.66
N SER A 246 -0.64 -4.52 -4.43
CA SER A 246 0.61 -4.15 -3.76
C SER A 246 1.85 -4.69 -4.48
N PHE A 247 1.78 -5.93 -4.98
CA PHE A 247 2.85 -6.54 -5.75
C PHE A 247 3.03 -5.90 -7.12
N ASP A 248 1.93 -5.61 -7.82
CA ASP A 248 1.97 -4.94 -9.13
C ASP A 248 2.65 -3.57 -9.02
N VAL A 249 2.41 -2.84 -7.92
CA VAL A 249 3.07 -1.54 -7.66
C VAL A 249 4.55 -1.72 -7.28
N PHE A 250 4.88 -2.71 -6.44
CA PHE A 250 6.25 -2.89 -5.95
C PHE A 250 7.20 -3.38 -7.05
N TYR A 251 6.71 -4.24 -7.95
CA TYR A 251 7.51 -4.87 -9.00
C TYR A 251 7.33 -4.25 -10.39
N ASP A 252 6.67 -3.08 -10.49
CA ASP A 252 6.30 -2.42 -11.76
C ASP A 252 7.48 -2.21 -12.73
N GLN A 253 8.70 -2.00 -12.21
CA GLN A 253 9.89 -1.65 -12.98
C GLN A 253 11.10 -2.55 -12.69
N GLN A 254 10.88 -3.78 -12.21
CA GLN A 254 12.01 -4.65 -11.88
C GLN A 254 12.81 -5.02 -13.15
N GLU A 255 14.13 -4.81 -13.09
CA GLU A 255 15.06 -5.29 -14.12
C GLU A 255 15.20 -6.82 -14.07
N GLN A 256 16.01 -7.39 -14.96
CA GLN A 256 16.29 -8.83 -14.99
C GLN A 256 16.78 -9.33 -13.61
N PHE A 257 16.14 -10.39 -13.13
CA PHE A 257 16.22 -10.90 -11.76
C PHE A 257 17.64 -11.12 -11.20
N ASP A 258 18.55 -11.69 -12.00
CA ASP A 258 19.91 -12.00 -11.52
C ASP A 258 20.70 -10.74 -11.15
N TYR A 259 20.55 -9.66 -11.92
CA TYR A 259 21.16 -8.36 -11.61
C TYR A 259 20.55 -7.71 -10.37
N SER A 260 19.32 -8.06 -10.02
CA SER A 260 18.63 -7.55 -8.83
C SER A 260 19.28 -8.09 -7.55
N LEU A 261 19.64 -9.38 -7.50
CA LEU A 261 20.22 -10.01 -6.32
C LEU A 261 21.60 -9.46 -5.94
N GLU A 262 22.49 -9.27 -6.92
CA GLU A 262 23.81 -8.68 -6.65
C GLU A 262 23.69 -7.28 -6.05
N LYS A 263 22.80 -6.44 -6.62
CA LYS A 263 22.48 -5.12 -6.08
C LYS A 263 21.91 -5.21 -4.65
N CYS A 264 21.04 -6.18 -4.36
CA CYS A 264 20.52 -6.39 -3.00
C CYS A 264 21.64 -6.70 -1.99
N TYR A 265 22.58 -7.59 -2.32
CA TYR A 265 23.72 -7.87 -1.44
C TYR A 265 24.59 -6.64 -1.23
N GLU A 266 24.79 -5.82 -2.27
CA GLU A 266 25.48 -4.54 -2.15
C GLU A 266 24.74 -3.55 -1.24
N MET A 267 23.41 -3.46 -1.35
CA MET A 267 22.57 -2.64 -0.48
C MET A 267 22.70 -3.05 0.99
N VAL A 268 22.69 -4.36 1.29
CA VAL A 268 22.88 -4.86 2.66
C VAL A 268 24.27 -4.50 3.18
N ARG A 269 25.32 -4.72 2.39
CA ARG A 269 26.71 -4.35 2.75
C ARG A 269 26.89 -2.86 3.03
N LYS A 270 26.14 -2.00 2.32
CA LYS A 270 26.16 -0.53 2.47
C LYS A 270 25.13 -0.01 3.46
N THR A 271 24.38 -0.88 4.13
CA THR A 271 23.35 -0.44 5.07
C THR A 271 23.98 0.31 6.25
N PHE A 272 23.36 1.43 6.60
CA PHE A 272 23.72 2.20 7.78
C PHE A 272 22.62 2.08 8.83
N HIS A 273 23.00 1.82 10.08
CA HIS A 273 22.10 1.78 11.23
C HIS A 273 22.59 2.73 12.32
N LYS A 274 21.65 3.44 12.94
CA LYS A 274 21.89 4.29 14.11
C LYS A 274 20.71 4.22 15.07
N SER A 275 20.96 3.72 16.27
CA SER A 275 20.07 3.92 17.42
C SER A 275 20.40 5.23 18.11
N CYS A 276 19.38 6.05 18.33
CA CYS A 276 19.49 7.36 18.96
C CYS A 276 19.18 7.27 20.47
N GLN A 277 19.76 8.18 21.27
CA GLN A 277 19.55 8.22 22.72
C GLN A 277 18.09 8.43 23.14
N ASN A 278 17.26 9.00 22.26
CA ASN A 278 15.83 9.20 22.48
C ASN A 278 14.99 7.93 22.25
N GLY A 279 15.60 6.81 21.83
CA GLY A 279 14.94 5.55 21.53
C GLY A 279 14.44 5.42 20.08
N ASP A 280 14.85 6.34 19.20
CA ASP A 280 14.59 6.24 17.75
C ASP A 280 15.66 5.38 17.08
N ASP A 281 15.25 4.49 16.17
CA ASP A 281 16.13 3.71 15.32
C ASP A 281 16.06 4.24 13.88
N ILE A 282 17.21 4.41 13.24
CA ILE A 282 17.32 4.91 11.87
C ILE A 282 18.14 3.94 11.05
N TRP A 283 17.56 3.47 9.95
CA TRP A 283 18.19 2.64 8.94
C TRP A 283 18.27 3.39 7.61
N ILE A 284 19.35 3.21 6.87
CA ILE A 284 19.48 3.66 5.49
C ILE A 284 19.85 2.45 4.64
N ILE A 285 18.93 2.02 3.78
CA ILE A 285 19.05 0.82 2.93
C ILE A 285 18.78 1.24 1.49
N GLY A 286 19.79 1.13 0.61
CA GLY A 286 19.66 1.51 -0.80
C GLY A 286 19.13 2.94 -1.03
N GLY A 287 19.56 3.89 -0.20
CA GLY A 287 19.08 5.29 -0.26
C GLY A 287 17.70 5.54 0.39
N THR A 288 17.03 4.50 0.86
CA THR A 288 15.77 4.59 1.62
C THR A 288 16.06 4.80 3.09
N GLN A 289 15.54 5.89 3.67
CA GLN A 289 15.63 6.15 5.10
C GLN A 289 14.40 5.56 5.80
N ILE A 290 14.62 4.65 6.74
CA ILE A 290 13.59 4.04 7.58
C ILE A 290 13.86 4.52 9.00
N LYS A 291 12.94 5.28 9.58
CA LYS A 291 12.99 5.73 10.97
C LYS A 291 11.87 5.03 11.75
N GLN A 292 12.19 4.43 12.88
CA GLN A 292 11.21 3.98 13.86
C GLN A 292 11.40 4.75 15.16
N ASP A 293 10.34 5.42 15.64
CA ASP A 293 10.42 6.15 16.89
C ASP A 293 10.31 5.23 18.13
N ARG A 294 10.54 5.79 19.32
CA ARG A 294 10.43 5.04 20.58
C ARG A 294 9.07 4.38 20.83
N TYR A 295 8.00 4.86 20.20
CA TYR A 295 6.65 4.31 20.30
C TYR A 295 6.34 3.27 19.22
N GLY A 296 7.29 3.02 18.31
CA GLY A 296 7.13 2.08 17.22
C GLY A 296 6.52 2.65 15.95
N ASN A 297 6.26 3.96 15.90
CA ASN A 297 5.77 4.62 14.70
C ASN A 297 6.89 4.65 13.67
N ILE A 298 6.54 4.43 12.41
CA ILE A 298 7.53 4.24 11.34
C ILE A 298 7.33 5.30 10.28
N GLU A 299 8.45 5.86 9.84
CA GLU A 299 8.56 6.77 8.71
C GLU A 299 9.54 6.16 7.71
N VAL A 300 9.08 5.82 6.51
CA VAL A 300 9.94 5.36 5.40
C VAL A 300 9.95 6.43 4.33
N SER A 301 11.12 7.01 4.05
CA SER A 301 11.23 8.15 3.15
C SER A 301 12.37 8.01 2.13
N GLN A 302 12.14 8.60 0.96
CA GLN A 302 13.07 8.70 -0.16
C GLN A 302 12.97 10.10 -0.78
N ASP A 303 13.95 10.47 -1.61
CA ASP A 303 13.97 11.71 -2.40
C ASP A 303 13.64 12.97 -1.59
N TYR A 304 14.32 13.16 -0.47
CA TYR A 304 14.07 14.29 0.43
C TYR A 304 12.61 14.37 0.90
N ARG A 305 12.02 13.20 1.23
CA ARG A 305 10.63 13.02 1.70
C ARG A 305 9.55 13.31 0.66
N ARG A 306 9.88 13.39 -0.63
CA ARG A 306 8.88 13.44 -1.71
C ARG A 306 8.11 12.14 -1.87
N ARG A 307 8.72 11.02 -1.49
CA ARG A 307 8.09 9.71 -1.33
C ARG A 307 8.19 9.35 0.14
N LEU A 308 7.05 9.20 0.79
CA LEU A 308 6.97 8.99 2.23
C LEU A 308 5.83 8.04 2.57
N ILE A 309 6.13 7.02 3.34
CA ILE A 309 5.15 6.14 3.99
C ILE A 309 5.25 6.38 5.49
N THR A 310 4.12 6.60 6.16
CA THR A 310 4.06 6.62 7.62
C THR A 310 3.10 5.54 8.11
N ILE A 311 3.54 4.78 9.10
CA ILE A 311 2.72 3.79 9.79
C ILE A 311 2.68 4.13 11.27
N LEU A 312 1.48 4.19 11.83
CA LEU A 312 1.24 4.27 13.27
C LEU A 312 0.59 2.95 13.70
N PRO A 313 1.38 1.92 14.08
CA PRO A 313 0.86 0.58 14.30
C PRO A 313 -0.19 0.52 15.41
N THR A 314 0.01 1.30 16.47
CA THR A 314 -0.85 1.31 17.68
C THR A 314 -2.26 1.82 17.43
N ILE A 315 -2.44 2.72 16.45
CA ILE A 315 -3.76 3.27 16.11
C ILE A 315 -4.28 2.79 14.74
N SER A 316 -3.54 1.87 14.10
CA SER A 316 -3.82 1.37 12.75
C SER A 316 -4.06 2.51 11.76
N GLU A 317 -3.07 3.39 11.64
CA GLU A 317 -3.08 4.47 10.66
C GLU A 317 -1.90 4.31 9.69
N VAL A 318 -2.20 4.55 8.43
CA VAL A 318 -1.29 4.43 7.31
C VAL A 318 -1.42 5.68 6.46
N SER A 319 -0.29 6.30 6.15
CA SER A 319 -0.24 7.38 5.17
C SER A 319 0.81 7.13 4.11
N VAL A 320 0.50 7.59 2.90
CA VAL A 320 1.38 7.56 1.74
C VAL A 320 1.35 8.94 1.13
N HIS A 321 2.54 9.48 0.92
CA HIS A 321 2.76 10.73 0.22
C HIS A 321 3.68 10.48 -0.97
N THR A 322 3.21 10.89 -2.14
CA THR A 322 3.94 10.89 -3.41
C THR A 322 3.99 12.32 -3.95
N PRO A 323 4.75 12.59 -5.03
CA PRO A 323 4.75 13.91 -5.65
C PRO A 323 3.37 14.40 -6.11
N TYR A 324 2.41 13.49 -6.31
CA TYR A 324 1.07 13.79 -6.82
C TYR A 324 0.00 13.79 -5.72
N PHE A 325 0.08 12.85 -4.77
CA PHE A 325 -0.99 12.64 -3.80
C PHE A 325 -0.49 12.60 -2.35
N SER A 326 -1.36 13.05 -1.45
CA SER A 326 -1.28 12.73 -0.03
C SER A 326 -2.50 11.89 0.35
N MET A 327 -2.26 10.70 0.88
CA MET A 327 -3.28 9.71 1.21
C MET A 327 -3.10 9.27 2.66
N THR A 328 -4.19 9.21 3.40
CA THR A 328 -4.19 8.75 4.79
C THR A 328 -5.42 7.91 5.05
N VAL A 329 -5.24 6.75 5.67
CA VAL A 329 -6.30 5.86 6.11
C VAL A 329 -6.06 5.50 7.57
N GLY A 330 -7.11 5.60 8.38
CA GLY A 330 -7.07 5.18 9.78
C GLY A 330 -8.39 4.58 10.24
N CYS A 331 -8.34 3.79 11.32
CA CYS A 331 -9.53 3.22 11.95
C CYS A 331 -9.98 4.01 13.20
N TYR A 332 -9.06 4.57 13.97
CA TYR A 332 -9.35 5.17 15.27
C TYR A 332 -9.67 6.68 15.18
N SER A 333 -10.75 7.23 15.78
CA SER A 333 -11.93 6.59 16.40
C SER A 333 -13.16 6.55 15.49
N LYS A 334 -13.12 7.20 14.31
CA LYS A 334 -14.29 7.40 13.43
C LYS A 334 -14.19 6.73 12.07
N ARG A 335 -13.18 5.87 11.85
CA ARG A 335 -12.76 5.34 10.54
C ARG A 335 -12.67 6.45 9.51
N TYR A 336 -11.47 6.83 9.12
CA TYR A 336 -11.32 7.98 8.24
C TYR A 336 -10.37 7.69 7.09
N LEU A 337 -10.60 8.45 6.03
CA LEU A 337 -9.87 8.42 4.78
C LEU A 337 -9.73 9.87 4.32
N THR A 338 -8.52 10.29 3.98
CA THR A 338 -8.27 11.53 3.27
C THR A 338 -7.39 11.25 2.07
N VAL A 339 -7.76 11.79 0.92
CA VAL A 339 -6.94 11.81 -0.30
C VAL A 339 -6.93 13.25 -0.81
N GLN A 340 -5.74 13.78 -1.07
CA GLN A 340 -5.56 15.14 -1.53
C GLN A 340 -4.58 15.20 -2.70
N MET A 341 -4.95 15.98 -3.71
CA MET A 341 -4.13 16.37 -4.87
C MET A 341 -4.44 17.84 -5.16
N ASP A 342 -3.48 18.74 -4.90
CA ASP A 342 -3.67 20.18 -5.04
C ASP A 342 -4.98 20.67 -4.36
N ASN A 343 -5.90 21.24 -5.17
CA ASN A 343 -7.21 21.75 -4.75
C ASN A 343 -8.32 20.68 -4.79
N ARG A 344 -7.96 19.42 -5.02
CA ARG A 344 -8.87 18.27 -5.06
C ARG A 344 -8.71 17.46 -3.79
N ARG A 345 -9.81 17.21 -3.10
CA ARG A 345 -9.80 16.49 -1.84
C ARG A 345 -10.98 15.55 -1.75
N ILE A 346 -10.71 14.32 -1.31
CA ILE A 346 -11.72 13.36 -0.91
C ILE A 346 -11.51 13.10 0.57
N THR A 347 -12.59 13.21 1.34
CA THR A 347 -12.61 12.80 2.74
C THR A 347 -13.74 11.80 2.92
N SER A 348 -13.51 10.73 3.66
CA SER A 348 -14.59 9.85 4.07
C SER A 348 -14.42 9.46 5.52
N GLY A 349 -15.55 9.25 6.18
CA GLY A 349 -15.57 8.51 7.42
C GLY A 349 -16.98 8.03 7.74
N PHE A 350 -17.27 7.77 9.00
CA PHE A 350 -18.57 7.20 9.39
C PHE A 350 -19.78 7.97 8.81
N CYS A 351 -19.75 9.31 8.89
CA CYS A 351 -20.89 10.16 8.50
C CYS A 351 -21.14 10.26 6.99
N GLY A 352 -20.16 9.93 6.16
CA GLY A 352 -20.28 10.13 4.71
C GLY A 352 -18.96 10.18 3.97
N LEU A 353 -19.06 10.54 2.69
CA LEU A 353 -17.94 10.83 1.81
C LEU A 353 -18.15 12.25 1.27
N THR A 354 -17.14 13.11 1.38
CA THR A 354 -17.17 14.47 0.85
C THR A 354 -16.05 14.61 -0.17
N VAL A 355 -16.40 15.08 -1.36
CA VAL A 355 -15.47 15.42 -2.43
C VAL A 355 -15.46 16.93 -2.62
N GLN A 356 -14.28 17.48 -2.87
CA GLN A 356 -14.06 18.89 -3.14
C GLN A 356 -13.16 19.03 -4.35
N ASN A 357 -13.59 19.82 -5.33
CA ASN A 357 -12.77 20.21 -6.47
C ASN A 357 -12.77 21.76 -6.56
N GLY A 358 -11.71 22.38 -6.05
CA GLY A 358 -11.67 23.85 -5.89
C GLY A 358 -12.74 24.33 -4.90
N SER A 359 -13.63 25.20 -5.37
CA SER A 359 -14.76 25.71 -4.58
C SER A 359 -15.98 24.77 -4.57
N GLN A 360 -16.05 23.82 -5.51
CA GLN A 360 -17.21 22.95 -5.68
C GLN A 360 -17.12 21.76 -4.72
N LYS A 361 -18.22 21.46 -4.04
CA LYS A 361 -18.31 20.39 -3.04
C LYS A 361 -19.59 19.59 -3.19
N ALA A 362 -19.46 18.28 -3.11
CA ALA A 362 -20.58 17.36 -3.00
C ALA A 362 -20.13 16.12 -2.23
N GLY A 363 -21.03 15.17 -2.05
CA GLY A 363 -20.70 13.97 -1.32
C GLY A 363 -21.83 12.97 -1.25
N LEU A 364 -21.63 11.98 -0.38
CA LEU A 364 -22.60 10.98 0.00
C LEU A 364 -22.81 11.07 1.51
N ASP A 365 -24.07 11.04 1.95
CA ASP A 365 -24.43 10.87 3.36
C ASP A 365 -24.10 9.44 3.84
N ARG A 366 -24.39 9.18 5.12
CA ARG A 366 -24.23 7.86 5.73
C ARG A 366 -24.97 6.73 4.99
N ASN A 367 -26.08 7.05 4.33
CA ASN A 367 -26.93 6.11 3.60
C ASN A 367 -26.53 5.98 2.12
N GLY A 368 -25.49 6.69 1.67
CA GLY A 368 -25.07 6.75 0.27
C GLY A 368 -25.88 7.72 -0.59
N LYS A 369 -26.73 8.58 -0.02
CA LYS A 369 -27.49 9.63 -0.76
C LYS A 369 -26.60 10.81 -1.07
N VAL A 370 -26.75 11.35 -2.28
CA VAL A 370 -25.97 12.51 -2.71
C VAL A 370 -26.35 13.73 -1.86
N VAL A 371 -25.34 14.48 -1.45
CA VAL A 371 -25.47 15.76 -0.72
C VAL A 371 -24.65 16.80 -1.48
N ILE A 372 -25.23 17.98 -1.68
CA ILE A 372 -24.58 19.16 -2.27
C ILE A 372 -24.40 20.17 -1.14
N PHE A 373 -23.24 20.82 -1.07
CA PHE A 373 -22.86 21.74 0.01
C PHE A 373 -22.92 23.20 -0.40
#